data_AF-A0A7V6MP05-F1
#
_entry.id   AF-A0A7V6MP05-F1
#
_cell.length_a   1.000
_cell.length_b   1.000
_cell.length_c   1.000
_cell.angle_alpha   90.00
_cell.angle_beta   90.00
_cell.angle_gamma   90.00
#
_symmetry.space_group_name_H-M   'P 1'
#
loop_
_entity.id
_entity.type
_entity.pdbx_description
1 polymer ?
#
loop_
_entity_poly.entity_id
_entity_poly.type
_entity_poly.pdbx_seq_one_letter_code
_entity_poly.pdbx_strand_id
1 'polypeptide(L)' 'KIEGEFKNDRTKIGKISFTEDWYYFPEENRVEKRTKSVTFGYELYNNVGKVYAYRAAFRADLN' A
#
# COMPACT_ATOMS: atom_id res chain seq x y z
N LYS A 1 8.91 13.00 -9.21
CA LYS A 1 8.46 12.43 -7.91
C LYS A 1 7.06 12.95 -7.67
N ILE A 2 6.09 12.07 -7.38
CA ILE A 2 4.67 12.41 -7.18
C ILE A 2 4.50 13.55 -6.16
N GLU A 3 5.38 13.61 -5.16
CA GLU A 3 5.37 14.64 -4.13
C GLU A 3 5.50 16.07 -4.69
N GLY A 4 6.21 16.25 -5.81
CA GLY A 4 6.37 17.56 -6.46
C GLY A 4 5.07 18.13 -7.00
N GLU A 5 4.13 17.28 -7.43
CA GLU A 5 2.80 17.69 -7.92
C GLU A 5 1.92 18.25 -6.79
N PHE A 6 2.22 17.88 -5.54
CA PHE A 6 1.49 18.31 -4.36
C PHE A 6 2.25 19.35 -3.52
N LYS A 7 3.17 20.12 -4.11
CA LYS A 7 4.04 21.08 -3.40
C LYS A 7 4.81 20.43 -2.23
N ASN A 8 5.16 19.16 -2.36
CA ASN A 8 5.75 18.30 -1.33
C ASN A 8 4.88 18.09 -0.07
N ASP A 9 3.58 18.42 -0.15
CA ASP A 9 2.62 18.16 0.92
C ASP A 9 2.16 16.71 0.87
N ARG A 10 2.83 15.86 1.64
CA ARG A 10 2.58 14.42 1.71
C ARG A 10 1.23 14.07 2.34
N THR A 11 0.56 15.00 3.02
CA THR A 11 -0.77 14.77 3.59
C THR A 11 -1.85 14.58 2.53
N LYS A 12 -1.58 15.02 1.29
CA LYS A 12 -2.47 14.87 0.13
C LYS A 12 -2.25 13.57 -0.63
N ILE A 13 -1.34 12.72 -0.16
CA ILE A 13 -0.96 11.48 -0.83
C ILE A 13 -1.53 10.31 -0.05
N GLY A 14 -2.54 9.66 -0.62
CA GLY A 14 -2.98 8.35 -0.17
C GLY A 14 -2.04 7.25 -0.66
N LYS A 15 -1.91 6.18 0.11
CA LYS A 15 -1.15 4.98 -0.24
C LYS A 15 -2.07 3.78 -0.37
N ILE A 16 -1.83 2.98 -1.39
CA ILE A 16 -2.47 1.68 -1.58
C ILE A 16 -1.43 0.61 -1.21
N SER A 17 -1.85 -0.38 -0.46
CA SER A 17 -1.05 -1.54 -0.06
C SER A 17 -1.82 -2.82 -0.35
N PHE A 18 -1.10 -3.85 -0.78
CA PHE A 18 -1.66 -5.13 -1.16
C PHE A 18 -1.13 -6.22 -0.23
N THR A 19 -1.99 -7.13 0.18
CA THR A 19 -1.59 -8.40 0.81
C THR A 19 -1.67 -9.48 -0.25
N GLU A 20 -0.56 -10.17 -0.50
CA GLU A 20 -0.38 -11.01 -1.68
C GLU A 20 0.30 -12.32 -1.29
N ASP A 21 -0.24 -13.42 -1.80
CA ASP A 21 0.41 -14.72 -1.79
C ASP A 21 1.06 -14.95 -3.16
N TRP A 22 2.28 -15.46 -3.15
CA TRP A 22 3.04 -15.77 -4.36
C TRP A 22 3.33 -17.26 -4.39
N TYR A 23 2.96 -17.90 -5.49
CA TYR A 23 3.12 -19.33 -5.70
C TYR A 23 4.03 -19.56 -6.89
N TYR A 24 4.97 -20.48 -6.74
CA TYR A 24 5.78 -20.96 -7.83
C TYR A 24 5.38 -22.40 -8.17
N PHE A 25 4.99 -22.62 -9.41
CA PHE A 25 4.58 -23.91 -9.98
C PHE A 25 5.71 -24.44 -10.86
N PRO A 26 6.59 -25.32 -10.35
CA PRO A 26 7.79 -25.74 -11.07
C PRO A 26 7.50 -26.58 -12.31
N GLU A 27 6.43 -27.39 -12.29
CA GLU A 27 6.02 -28.23 -13.43
C GLU A 27 5.65 -27.39 -14.66
N GLU A 28 5.10 -26.20 -14.44
CA GLU A 28 4.69 -25.25 -15.47
C GLU A 28 5.72 -24.12 -15.69
N ASN A 29 6.79 -24.10 -14.88
CA ASN A 29 7.73 -22.98 -14.76
C ASN A 29 7.01 -21.62 -14.64
N ARG A 30 5.97 -21.56 -13.81
CA ARG A 30 5.05 -20.42 -13.72
C ARG A 30 5.03 -19.84 -12.31
N VAL A 31 5.00 -18.51 -12.22
CA VAL A 31 4.74 -17.79 -10.97
C VAL A 31 3.32 -17.22 -11.02
N GLU A 32 2.56 -17.43 -9.96
CA GLU A 32 1.23 -16.85 -9.79
C GLU A 32 1.20 -15.95 -8.57
N LYS A 33 0.66 -14.75 -8.76
CA LYS A 33 0.37 -13.80 -7.69
C LYS A 33 -1.12 -13.83 -7.40
N ARG A 34 -1.48 -14.02 -6.13
CA ARG A 34 -2.87 -13.93 -5.65
C ARG A 34 -3.00 -12.78 -4.67
N THR A 35 -3.76 -11.75 -5.06
CA THR A 35 -4.04 -10.62 -4.17
C THR A 35 -5.18 -10.99 -3.23
N LYS A 36 -4.91 -11.01 -1.93
CA LYS A 36 -5.89 -11.36 -0.88
C LYS A 36 -6.68 -10.15 -0.40
N SER A 37 -6.03 -8.99 -0.31
CA SER A 37 -6.71 -7.76 0.09
C SER A 37 -6.00 -6.52 -0.43
N VAL A 38 -6.76 -5.43 -0.50
CA VAL A 38 -6.29 -4.09 -0.82
C VAL A 38 -6.61 -3.18 0.35
N THR A 39 -5.61 -2.45 0.84
CA THR A 39 -5.77 -1.45 1.89
C THR A 39 -5.41 -0.08 1.31
N PHE A 40 -6.33 0.88 1.46
CA PHE A 40 -6.04 2.28 1.22
C PHE A 40 -5.83 2.97 2.56
N GLY A 41 -4.73 3.71 2.70
CA GLY A 41 -4.41 4.42 3.93
C GLY A 41 -3.54 5.64 3.71
N TYR A 42 -3.30 6.39 4.77
CA TYR A 42 -2.50 7.61 4.74
C TYR A 42 -1.54 7.65 5.94
N GLU A 43 -0.45 8.39 5.75
CA GLU A 43 0.58 8.57 6.78
C GLU A 43 0.04 9.43 7.93
N LEU A 44 0.27 9.00 9.16
CA LEU A 44 0.09 9.81 10.35
C LEU A 44 1.45 10.38 10.78
N TYR A 45 1.46 11.67 11.05
CA TYR A 45 2.64 12.42 11.42
C TYR A 45 2.59 12.83 12.89
N ASN A 46 3.72 12.73 13.57
CA ASN A 46 3.86 13.24 14.92
C ASN A 46 4.19 14.75 14.91
N ASN A 47 4.29 15.34 16.10
CA ASN A 47 4.53 16.79 16.27
C ASN A 47 5.88 17.28 15.70
N VAL A 48 6.79 16.35 15.34
CA VAL A 48 8.09 16.67 14.70
C VAL A 48 8.11 16.33 13.21
N GLY A 49 6.95 16.06 12.60
CA GLY A 49 6.82 15.80 11.17
C GLY A 49 7.35 14.44 10.72
N LYS A 50 7.57 13.49 11.64
CA LYS A 50 7.94 12.11 11.31
C LYS A 50 6.71 11.23 11.19
N VAL A 51 6.70 10.35 10.19
CA VAL A 51 5.71 9.29 10.04
C VAL A 51 5.86 8.33 11.21
N TYR A 52 4.78 8.11 11.97
CA TYR A 52 4.80 7.19 13.12
C TYR A 52 3.80 6.04 12.98
N ALA A 53 2.79 6.19 12.13
CA ALA A 53 1.79 5.16 11.87
C ALA A 53 1.15 5.36 10.50
N TYR A 54 0.43 4.34 10.04
CA TYR A 54 -0.43 4.39 8.87
C TYR A 54 -1.87 4.12 9.31
N ARG A 55 -2.79 4.99 8.91
CA ARG A 55 -4.21 4.77 9.16
C ARG A 55 -4.87 4.22 7.90
N ALA A 56 -5.48 3.05 8.01
CA ALA A 56 -6.35 2.53 6.96
C ALA A 56 -7.62 3.38 6.89
N ALA A 57 -7.90 3.92 5.70
CA ALA A 57 -9.17 4.54 5.38
C ALA A 57 -10.21 3.47 5.01
N PHE A 58 -9.79 2.44 4.27
CA PHE A 58 -10.57 1.21 4.09
C PHE A 58 -9.66 0.03 3.75
N ARG A 59 -10.19 -1.17 4.00
CA ARG A 59 -9.63 -2.44 3.53
C ARG A 59 -10.74 -3.20 2.80
N ALA A 60 -10.40 -3.73 1.62
CA ALA A 60 -11.26 -4.60 0.85
C ALA A 60 -10.58 -5.97 0.75
N ASP A 61 -11.23 -7.00 1.26
CA ASP A 61 -10.80 -8.39 1.06
C ASP A 61 -11.34 -8.88 -0.29
N LEU A 62 -10.46 -9.50 -1.07
CA LEU A 62 -10.74 -10.01 -2.41
C LEU A 62 -10.85 -11.53 -2.29
N ASN A 63 -12.08 -12.00 -2.05
CA ASN A 63 -12.40 -13.44 -1.98
C ASN A 63 -12.22 -14.13 -3.33
#